data_AF-A0A9E1QHB1-F1
#
_entry.id   AF-A0A9E1QHB1-F1
#
_cell.length_a   1.000
_cell.length_b   1.000
_cell.length_c   1.000
_cell.angle_alpha   90.00
_cell.angle_beta   90.00
_cell.angle_gamma   90.00
#
_symmetry.space_group_name_H-M   'P 1'
#
loop_
_entity.id
_entity.type
_entity.pdbx_description
1 polymer ?
#
loop_
_entity_poly.entity_id
_entity_poly.type
_entity_poly.pdbx_seq_one_letter_code
_entity_poly.pdbx_strand_id
1 'polypeptide(L)'
;MRTAAILLGLCAWPLAITPSWAQEPKDTYSVQWENDRIARTDRHYTNGFRLSWVSGARDNDPAWVKDVLETIYPFASLKQGRIGAAFGQSIFTPENTATSDLVTDDRPYAGWLYGAISVHAETKRDPASSATDTLDTVELNLGIVGPWALGRQVQNGVHDLINVGRSNGWGHQLDNEPGVMLIGERRWRPDAWNLFGLEAGAIPHVGGSVGNVMTFGSAGAILRIGQNLDVDYGPPLIRPSLSGLAAVEKRSSLAWYAFAGVQGRAVIHDIFLDGNTFSSSHSVDKERFVGDAQLGLAFIYKGVRLAVTQIFRTREFEGQRQADRFGAISLSANF
;
A
#
# COMPACT_ATOMS: atom_id res chain seq x y z
N MET A 1 5.32 -88.39 -11.02
CA MET A 1 5.93 -87.65 -9.90
C MET A 1 6.27 -86.24 -10.38
N ARG A 2 5.60 -85.24 -9.76
CA ARG A 2 5.97 -83.82 -9.56
C ARG A 2 6.43 -82.98 -10.76
N THR A 3 5.46 -82.29 -11.35
CA THR A 3 5.59 -81.02 -12.08
C THR A 3 6.02 -79.90 -11.13
N ALA A 4 7.04 -79.14 -11.51
CA ALA A 4 7.54 -77.96 -10.79
C ALA A 4 6.77 -76.71 -11.24
N ALA A 5 6.13 -76.01 -10.28
CA ALA A 5 5.54 -74.70 -10.49
C ALA A 5 6.52 -73.62 -10.03
N ILE A 6 6.92 -72.74 -10.95
CA ILE A 6 7.70 -71.52 -10.67
C ILE A 6 6.69 -70.42 -10.30
N LEU A 7 6.70 -70.01 -9.03
CA LEU A 7 5.96 -68.85 -8.54
C LEU A 7 6.84 -67.60 -8.72
N LEU A 8 6.49 -66.77 -9.71
CA LEU A 8 7.00 -65.40 -9.86
C LEU A 8 6.30 -64.50 -8.83
N GLY A 9 7.01 -64.15 -7.76
CA GLY A 9 6.58 -63.12 -6.82
C GLY A 9 6.75 -61.74 -7.45
N LEU A 10 5.65 -61.12 -7.88
CA LEU A 10 5.59 -59.71 -8.24
C LEU A 10 5.64 -58.87 -6.95
N CYS A 11 6.79 -58.24 -6.68
CA CYS A 11 6.90 -57.15 -5.72
C CYS A 11 6.10 -55.94 -6.25
N ALA A 12 4.85 -55.81 -5.82
CA ALA A 12 4.12 -54.55 -5.95
C ALA A 12 4.68 -53.57 -4.91
N TRP A 13 5.55 -52.65 -5.34
CA TRP A 13 5.84 -51.45 -4.56
C TRP A 13 4.56 -50.62 -4.48
N PRO A 14 4.09 -50.24 -3.28
CA PRO A 14 3.06 -49.22 -3.19
C PRO A 14 3.66 -47.92 -3.71
N LEU A 15 3.09 -47.41 -4.81
CA LEU A 15 3.20 -46.01 -5.19
C LEU A 15 2.67 -45.20 -4.00
N ALA A 16 3.58 -44.74 -3.15
CA ALA A 16 3.28 -43.77 -2.11
C ALA A 16 2.88 -42.48 -2.83
N ILE A 17 1.56 -42.28 -2.97
CA ILE A 17 1.00 -40.96 -3.24
C ILE A 17 1.37 -40.14 -2.01
N THR A 18 2.46 -39.38 -2.09
CA THR A 18 2.74 -38.37 -1.08
C THR A 18 1.56 -37.41 -1.12
N PRO A 19 0.78 -37.26 -0.03
CA PRO A 19 -0.17 -36.16 0.03
C PRO A 19 0.64 -34.89 -0.24
N SER A 20 0.28 -34.13 -1.27
CA SER A 20 0.77 -32.78 -1.39
C SER A 20 0.23 -32.05 -0.16
N TRP A 21 1.03 -31.95 0.89
CA TRP A 21 0.76 -31.03 1.98
C TRP A 21 0.55 -29.68 1.31
N ALA A 22 -0.69 -29.18 1.30
CA ALA A 22 -0.96 -27.83 0.85
C ALA A 22 0.02 -26.94 1.61
N GLN A 23 0.90 -26.23 0.89
CA GLN A 23 1.86 -25.35 1.54
C GLN A 23 1.05 -24.37 2.38
N GLU A 24 1.34 -24.31 3.68
CA GLU A 24 0.77 -23.34 4.61
C GLU A 24 0.82 -21.94 3.94
N PRO A 25 -0.29 -21.18 3.95
CA PRO A 25 -0.33 -19.84 3.42
C PRO A 25 0.79 -18.99 4.06
N LYS A 26 1.72 -18.55 3.21
CA LYS A 26 2.90 -17.79 3.63
C LYS A 26 2.55 -16.37 4.03
N ASP A 27 3.25 -15.88 5.04
CA ASP A 27 3.18 -14.49 5.48
C ASP A 27 4.04 -13.61 4.57
N THR A 28 3.66 -12.35 4.41
CA THR A 28 4.37 -11.39 3.57
C THR A 28 4.87 -10.22 4.39
N TYR A 29 6.18 -9.95 4.31
CA TYR A 29 6.80 -8.76 4.88
C TYR A 29 7.12 -7.78 3.76
N SER A 30 6.92 -6.49 4.01
CA SER A 30 7.19 -5.47 3.01
C SER A 30 7.82 -4.21 3.59
N VAL A 31 8.81 -3.71 2.87
CA VAL A 31 9.43 -2.40 3.04
C VAL A 31 9.00 -1.50 1.88
N GLN A 32 8.55 -0.29 2.20
CA GLN A 32 8.20 0.74 1.25
C GLN A 32 9.01 2.00 1.59
N TRP A 33 9.60 2.60 0.56
CA TRP A 33 10.29 3.87 0.67
C TRP A 33 9.85 4.79 -0.46
N GLU A 34 9.34 5.96 -0.09
CA GLU A 34 8.91 7.01 -1.00
C GLU A 34 9.79 8.25 -0.81
N ASN A 35 10.23 8.84 -1.92
CA ASN A 35 11.06 10.03 -1.86
C ASN A 35 10.91 10.89 -3.13
N ASP A 36 10.81 12.19 -2.92
CA ASP A 36 10.67 13.19 -3.98
C ASP A 36 11.99 13.43 -4.76
N ARG A 37 13.15 13.20 -4.14
CA ARG A 37 14.44 13.28 -4.85
C ARG A 37 14.60 12.23 -5.94
N ILE A 38 13.91 11.09 -5.84
CA ILE A 38 13.84 10.10 -6.93
C ILE A 38 13.26 10.75 -8.21
N ALA A 39 12.33 11.69 -8.03
CA ALA A 39 11.69 12.44 -9.10
C ALA A 39 12.34 13.83 -9.34
N ARG A 40 13.51 14.08 -8.74
CA ARG A 40 14.29 15.32 -8.82
C ARG A 40 13.57 16.57 -8.27
N THR A 41 12.83 16.40 -7.17
CA THR A 41 12.23 17.49 -6.38
C THR A 41 12.65 17.37 -4.91
N ASP A 42 12.36 18.37 -4.07
CA ASP A 42 12.62 18.38 -2.62
C ASP A 42 11.60 19.31 -1.90
N ARG A 43 10.31 18.95 -1.94
CA ARG A 43 9.20 19.78 -1.44
C ARG A 43 7.93 18.97 -1.15
N HIS A 44 7.05 19.54 -0.34
CA HIS A 44 5.74 19.01 0.00
C HIS A 44 5.83 17.62 0.64
N TYR A 45 5.48 16.54 -0.06
CA TYR A 45 5.71 15.18 0.43
C TYR A 45 7.14 14.73 0.12
N THR A 46 8.05 14.89 1.09
CA THR A 46 9.49 14.70 0.86
C THR A 46 9.96 13.28 1.11
N ASN A 47 9.40 12.59 2.12
CA ASN A 47 9.86 11.27 2.50
C ASN A 47 8.75 10.46 3.17
N GLY A 48 8.68 9.19 2.79
CA GLY A 48 7.83 8.19 3.41
C GLY A 48 8.57 6.88 3.61
N PHE A 49 8.38 6.27 4.77
CA PHE A 49 8.87 4.92 5.06
C PHE A 49 7.77 4.10 5.69
N ARG A 50 7.61 2.85 5.26
CA ARG A 50 6.66 1.92 5.88
C ARG A 50 7.21 0.49 5.90
N LEU A 51 7.19 -0.09 7.09
CA LEU A 51 7.39 -1.54 7.31
C LEU A 51 6.03 -2.16 7.55
N SER A 52 5.78 -3.31 6.93
CA SER A 52 4.51 -4.01 7.12
C SER A 52 4.65 -5.51 7.04
N TRP A 53 3.70 -6.17 7.69
CA TRP A 53 3.48 -7.60 7.66
C TRP A 53 2.01 -7.84 7.34
N VAL A 54 1.74 -8.83 6.49
CA VAL A 54 0.40 -9.31 6.16
C VAL A 54 0.43 -10.83 6.23
N SER A 55 -0.51 -11.43 6.96
CA SER A 55 -0.60 -12.87 7.09
C SER A 55 -0.91 -13.56 5.76
N GLY A 56 -0.61 -14.85 5.69
CA GLY A 56 -1.20 -15.75 4.70
C GLY A 56 -2.74 -15.71 4.72
N ALA A 57 -3.38 -16.01 3.59
CA ALA A 57 -4.84 -16.10 3.51
C ALA A 57 -5.30 -17.34 4.28
N ARG A 58 -6.13 -17.15 5.32
CA ARG A 58 -6.60 -18.23 6.20
C ARG A 58 -8.12 -18.23 6.28
N ASP A 59 -8.68 -19.44 6.36
CA ASP A 59 -10.14 -19.64 6.55
C ASP A 59 -10.55 -19.51 8.03
N ASN A 60 -9.59 -19.55 8.96
CA ASN A 60 -9.79 -19.60 10.41
C ASN A 60 -9.15 -18.41 11.15
N ASP A 61 -9.17 -17.20 10.58
CA ASP A 61 -8.78 -16.00 11.33
C ASP A 61 -9.64 -15.84 12.60
N PRO A 62 -9.13 -15.18 13.66
CA PRO A 62 -9.88 -15.03 14.91
C PRO A 62 -11.30 -14.49 14.66
N ALA A 63 -12.30 -15.03 15.36
CA ALA A 63 -13.72 -14.70 15.11
C ALA A 63 -14.01 -13.19 15.05
N TRP A 64 -13.32 -12.40 15.89
CA TRP A 64 -13.45 -10.94 15.90
C TRP A 64 -13.05 -10.27 14.57
N VAL A 65 -12.09 -10.83 13.82
CA VAL A 65 -11.68 -10.32 12.49
C VAL A 65 -12.82 -10.44 11.51
N LYS A 66 -13.48 -11.60 11.52
CA LYS A 66 -14.66 -11.86 10.70
C LYS A 66 -15.82 -10.95 11.12
N ASP A 67 -16.08 -10.81 12.41
CA ASP A 67 -17.15 -9.94 12.93
C ASP A 67 -16.94 -8.46 12.52
N VAL A 68 -15.70 -7.96 12.62
CA VAL A 68 -15.34 -6.59 12.17
C VAL A 68 -15.57 -6.45 10.67
N LEU A 69 -15.10 -7.41 9.87
CA LEU A 69 -15.26 -7.39 8.42
C LEU A 69 -16.74 -7.49 7.99
N GLU A 70 -17.55 -8.33 8.64
CA GLU A 70 -18.99 -8.43 8.38
C GLU A 70 -19.76 -7.19 8.82
N THR A 71 -19.34 -6.56 9.93
CA THR A 71 -19.96 -5.30 10.39
C THR A 71 -19.68 -4.16 9.42
N ILE A 72 -18.45 -4.05 8.92
CA ILE A 72 -18.04 -2.98 8.01
C ILE A 72 -18.47 -3.28 6.57
N TYR A 73 -18.53 -4.56 6.18
CA TYR A 73 -18.88 -5.01 4.83
C TYR A 73 -19.95 -6.13 4.86
N PRO A 74 -21.20 -5.80 5.26
CA PRO A 74 -22.25 -6.81 5.49
C PRO A 74 -22.72 -7.53 4.22
N PHE A 75 -22.26 -7.09 3.04
CA PHE A 75 -22.63 -7.66 1.74
C PHE A 75 -21.51 -8.52 1.11
N ALA A 76 -20.36 -8.67 1.77
CA ALA A 76 -19.24 -9.43 1.24
C ALA A 76 -19.33 -10.92 1.63
N SER A 77 -19.22 -11.82 0.65
CA SER A 77 -18.99 -13.24 0.92
C SER A 77 -17.50 -13.44 1.23
N LEU A 78 -17.15 -13.27 2.51
CA LEU A 78 -15.78 -13.40 3.01
C LEU A 78 -15.37 -14.88 2.91
N LYS A 79 -14.50 -15.21 1.95
CA LYS A 79 -13.97 -16.57 1.79
C LYS A 79 -12.68 -16.78 2.58
N GLN A 80 -11.75 -15.82 2.48
CA GLN A 80 -10.44 -15.86 3.12
C GLN A 80 -10.08 -14.49 3.68
N GLY A 81 -9.59 -14.47 4.92
CA GLY A 81 -9.10 -13.29 5.61
C GLY A 81 -7.57 -13.22 5.61
N ARG A 82 -7.06 -11.99 5.72
CA ARG A 82 -5.69 -11.72 6.16
C ARG A 82 -5.73 -10.64 7.21
N ILE A 83 -4.83 -10.73 8.17
CA ILE A 83 -4.54 -9.66 9.11
C ILE A 83 -3.21 -9.01 8.75
N GLY A 84 -3.09 -7.72 9.01
CA GLY A 84 -1.86 -6.98 8.75
C GLY A 84 -1.51 -6.04 9.88
N ALA A 85 -0.22 -5.76 10.00
CA ALA A 85 0.32 -4.75 10.89
C ALA A 85 1.35 -3.92 10.13
N ALA A 86 1.46 -2.63 10.44
CA ALA A 86 2.48 -1.78 9.88
C ALA A 86 2.99 -0.73 10.86
N PHE A 87 4.15 -0.19 10.54
CA PHE A 87 4.74 0.98 11.18
C PHE A 87 5.26 1.89 10.09
N GLY A 88 4.95 3.17 10.14
CA GLY A 88 5.34 4.11 9.10
C GLY A 88 5.57 5.53 9.59
N GLN A 89 6.31 6.28 8.77
CA GLN A 89 6.56 7.70 8.95
C GLN A 89 6.36 8.41 7.61
N SER A 90 5.66 9.54 7.62
CA SER A 90 5.56 10.49 6.51
C SER A 90 6.08 11.85 6.95
N ILE A 91 6.83 12.52 6.08
CA ILE A 91 7.46 13.82 6.34
C ILE A 91 6.99 14.81 5.27
N PHE A 92 6.54 15.97 5.72
CA PHE A 92 6.05 17.06 4.88
C PHE A 92 6.84 18.35 5.13
N THR A 93 7.15 19.09 4.07
CA THR A 93 7.86 20.38 4.14
C THR A 93 7.31 21.39 3.14
N PRO A 94 7.46 22.71 3.40
CA PRO A 94 7.36 23.73 2.35
C PRO A 94 8.38 23.50 1.22
N GLU A 95 8.22 24.20 0.10
CA GLU A 95 9.18 24.25 -1.01
C GLU A 95 10.47 24.98 -0.63
N ASN A 96 10.39 26.09 0.11
CA ASN A 96 11.57 26.81 0.58
C ASN A 96 12.06 26.26 1.93
N THR A 97 12.94 25.27 1.90
CA THR A 97 13.48 24.66 3.12
C THR A 97 14.70 25.36 3.71
N ALA A 98 15.29 26.31 2.96
CA ALA A 98 16.48 27.03 3.38
C ALA A 98 16.20 28.14 4.40
N THR A 99 14.99 28.71 4.38
CA THR A 99 14.58 29.73 5.35
C THR A 99 14.29 29.14 6.73
N SER A 100 14.57 29.90 7.78
CA SER A 100 14.12 29.61 9.15
C SER A 100 12.75 30.20 9.44
N ASP A 101 12.32 31.20 8.67
CA ASP A 101 11.06 31.92 8.88
C ASP A 101 9.86 31.05 8.47
N LEU A 102 8.68 31.38 9.01
CA LEU A 102 7.43 30.76 8.60
C LEU A 102 7.12 31.10 7.14
N VAL A 103 6.88 30.08 6.31
CA VAL A 103 6.42 30.25 4.92
C VAL A 103 4.91 30.23 4.92
N THR A 104 4.29 31.41 4.87
CA THR A 104 2.84 31.58 5.11
C THR A 104 1.96 31.16 3.93
N ASP A 105 2.50 31.12 2.72
CA ASP A 105 1.81 30.76 1.47
C ASP A 105 2.09 29.32 1.01
N ASP A 106 2.66 28.50 1.90
CA ASP A 106 3.02 27.11 1.66
C ASP A 106 2.66 26.24 2.87
N ARG A 107 2.59 24.93 2.69
CA ARG A 107 2.18 23.99 3.73
C ARG A 107 3.14 24.00 4.92
N PRO A 108 2.66 23.73 6.15
CA PRO A 108 3.51 23.60 7.31
C PRO A 108 4.49 22.42 7.19
N TYR A 109 5.59 22.53 7.94
CA TYR A 109 6.39 21.35 8.26
C TYR A 109 5.56 20.40 9.12
N ALA A 110 5.65 19.09 8.85
CA ALA A 110 5.01 18.09 9.68
C ALA A 110 5.69 16.73 9.57
N GLY A 111 5.67 15.97 10.65
CA GLY A 111 5.90 14.54 10.62
C GLY A 111 4.63 13.81 11.05
N TRP A 112 4.38 12.63 10.49
CA TRP A 112 3.33 11.71 10.90
C TRP A 112 3.94 10.34 11.15
N LEU A 113 3.97 9.90 12.40
CA LEU A 113 4.50 8.61 12.81
C LEU A 113 3.39 7.73 13.36
N TYR A 114 3.21 6.54 12.81
CA TYR A 114 2.04 5.72 13.09
C TYR A 114 2.31 4.23 13.09
N GLY A 115 1.50 3.51 13.88
CA GLY A 115 1.26 2.09 13.75
C GLY A 115 -0.07 1.84 13.05
N ALA A 116 -0.17 0.72 12.33
CA ALA A 116 -1.37 0.29 11.62
C ALA A 116 -1.74 -1.13 12.02
N ILE A 117 -3.05 -1.39 12.14
CA ILE A 117 -3.62 -2.74 12.08
C ILE A 117 -4.62 -2.79 10.93
N SER A 118 -4.64 -3.91 10.21
CA SER A 118 -5.50 -4.06 9.04
C SER A 118 -6.10 -5.45 8.93
N VAL A 119 -7.24 -5.50 8.27
CA VAL A 119 -7.93 -6.72 7.89
C VAL A 119 -8.22 -6.65 6.40
N HIS A 120 -7.98 -7.75 5.70
CA HIS A 120 -8.17 -7.87 4.27
C HIS A 120 -9.01 -9.09 3.96
N ALA A 121 -10.05 -8.91 3.15
CA ALA A 121 -10.89 -10.01 2.71
C ALA A 121 -10.79 -10.18 1.21
N GLU A 122 -10.42 -11.38 0.80
CA GLU A 122 -10.41 -11.77 -0.61
C GLU A 122 -11.66 -12.61 -0.89
N THR A 123 -12.54 -12.12 -1.76
CA THR A 123 -13.58 -12.96 -2.35
C THR A 123 -13.03 -13.51 -3.66
N LYS A 124 -12.58 -14.78 -3.61
CA LYS A 124 -12.10 -15.49 -4.79
C LYS A 124 -13.26 -16.12 -5.56
N ARG A 125 -13.29 -15.87 -6.87
CA ARG A 125 -14.20 -16.50 -7.82
C ARG A 125 -14.12 -18.01 -7.70
N ASP A 126 -15.28 -18.66 -7.60
CA ASP A 126 -15.39 -20.07 -7.93
C ASP A 126 -15.27 -20.18 -9.46
N PRO A 127 -14.46 -21.08 -10.03
CA PRO A 127 -14.39 -21.29 -11.48
C PRO A 127 -15.75 -21.45 -12.18
N ALA A 128 -16.78 -21.91 -11.46
CA ALA A 128 -18.16 -22.04 -11.95
C ALA A 128 -19.02 -20.77 -11.81
N SER A 129 -18.53 -19.73 -11.11
CA SER A 129 -19.23 -18.47 -10.86
C SER A 129 -18.88 -17.40 -11.90
N SER A 130 -19.78 -16.45 -12.13
CA SER A 130 -19.53 -15.24 -12.96
C SER A 130 -19.04 -14.04 -12.13
N ALA A 131 -18.84 -14.20 -10.82
CA ALA A 131 -18.44 -13.11 -9.92
C ALA A 131 -16.96 -12.71 -10.11
N THR A 132 -16.69 -11.40 -10.06
CA THR A 132 -15.33 -10.83 -10.14
C THR A 132 -14.59 -10.97 -8.80
N ASP A 133 -13.28 -11.26 -8.83
CA ASP A 133 -12.45 -11.26 -7.62
C ASP A 133 -12.48 -9.87 -6.95
N THR A 134 -12.65 -9.83 -5.64
CA THR A 134 -12.59 -8.58 -4.87
C THR A 134 -11.60 -8.67 -3.72
N LEU A 135 -10.98 -7.52 -3.42
CA LEU A 135 -10.20 -7.30 -2.22
C LEU A 135 -10.83 -6.14 -1.44
N ASP A 136 -11.33 -6.44 -0.25
CA ASP A 136 -11.78 -5.47 0.73
C ASP A 136 -10.70 -5.26 1.78
N THR A 137 -10.44 -4.02 2.17
CA THR A 137 -9.44 -3.64 3.17
C THR A 137 -10.02 -2.67 4.17
N VAL A 138 -9.77 -2.92 5.46
CA VAL A 138 -9.92 -1.92 6.53
C VAL A 138 -8.57 -1.79 7.22
N GLU A 139 -8.10 -0.57 7.41
CA GLU A 139 -6.86 -0.27 8.13
C GLU A 139 -7.14 0.84 9.15
N LEU A 140 -6.72 0.63 10.40
CA LEU A 140 -6.74 1.63 11.45
C LEU A 140 -5.31 2.08 11.73
N ASN A 141 -5.05 3.36 11.49
CA ASN A 141 -3.78 4.00 11.79
C ASN A 141 -3.91 4.84 13.05
N LEU A 142 -3.00 4.60 14.00
CA LEU A 142 -2.88 5.33 15.26
C LEU A 142 -1.46 5.86 15.39
N GLY A 143 -1.31 7.12 15.76
CA GLY A 143 0.01 7.75 15.75
C GLY A 143 0.04 9.14 16.33
N ILE A 144 1.09 9.88 15.98
CA ILE A 144 1.31 11.26 16.40
C ILE A 144 1.73 12.11 15.19
N VAL A 145 1.10 13.26 15.01
CA VAL A 145 1.56 14.36 14.15
C VAL A 145 2.41 15.32 14.98
N GLY A 146 3.47 15.91 14.42
CA GLY A 146 4.25 16.98 15.06
C GLY A 146 5.66 16.56 15.51
N PRO A 147 6.30 17.28 16.46
CA PRO A 147 7.70 17.04 16.83
C PRO A 147 8.02 15.62 17.30
N TRP A 148 7.07 14.95 17.98
CA TRP A 148 7.22 13.56 18.43
C TRP A 148 7.17 12.54 17.30
N ALA A 149 6.74 12.93 16.10
CA ALA A 149 6.88 12.12 14.91
C ALA A 149 8.32 12.09 14.38
N LEU A 150 9.24 12.90 14.94
CA LEU A 150 10.67 12.90 14.63
C LEU A 150 11.04 13.25 13.17
N GLY A 151 10.17 13.98 12.46
CA GLY A 151 10.42 14.36 11.06
C GLY A 151 11.72 15.16 10.86
N ARG A 152 11.97 16.16 11.73
CA ARG A 152 13.21 16.96 11.71
C ARG A 152 14.46 16.09 11.84
N GLN A 153 14.45 15.17 12.79
CA GLN A 153 15.60 14.34 13.14
C GLN A 153 15.92 13.38 12.00
N VAL A 154 14.90 12.76 11.41
CA VAL A 154 15.08 11.86 10.27
C VAL A 154 15.56 12.62 9.04
N GLN A 155 14.86 13.71 8.66
CA GLN A 155 15.23 14.48 7.47
C GLN A 155 16.65 15.06 7.58
N ASN A 156 16.93 15.82 8.63
CA ASN A 156 18.24 16.46 8.77
C ASN A 156 19.35 15.45 9.07
N GLY A 157 19.06 14.31 9.72
CA GLY A 157 20.02 13.23 9.90
C GLY A 157 20.43 12.59 8.57
N VAL A 158 19.48 12.37 7.66
CA VAL A 158 19.79 11.92 6.29
C VAL A 158 20.54 13.00 5.53
N HIS A 159 20.13 14.27 5.63
CA HIS A 159 20.80 15.38 4.93
C HIS A 159 22.26 15.51 5.35
N ASP A 160 22.55 15.36 6.65
CA ASP A 160 23.91 15.33 7.18
C ASP A 160 24.70 14.13 6.65
N LEU A 161 24.08 12.95 6.60
CA LEU A 161 24.71 11.71 6.14
C LEU A 161 25.14 11.78 4.67
N ILE A 162 24.31 12.38 3.81
CA ILE A 162 24.59 12.53 2.37
C ILE A 162 25.22 13.89 2.01
N ASN A 163 25.57 14.68 3.02
CA ASN A 163 26.22 15.99 2.90
C ASN A 163 25.47 16.98 2.00
N VAL A 164 24.18 17.19 2.28
CA VAL A 164 23.33 18.20 1.63
C VAL A 164 22.76 19.18 2.66
N GLY A 165 22.25 20.32 2.20
CA GLY A 165 21.73 21.38 3.08
C GLY A 165 20.59 20.89 3.98
N ARG A 166 20.59 21.33 5.25
CA ARG A 166 19.52 21.06 6.21
C ARG A 166 18.27 21.88 5.91
N SER A 167 17.12 21.36 6.34
CA SER A 167 15.88 22.12 6.44
C SER A 167 15.87 22.94 7.73
N ASN A 168 15.71 24.26 7.61
CA ASN A 168 15.88 25.20 8.73
C ASN A 168 14.56 25.62 9.38
N GLY A 169 13.43 25.46 8.70
CA GLY A 169 12.10 25.92 9.16
C GLY A 169 11.38 25.00 10.16
N TRP A 170 11.97 23.88 10.59
CA TRP A 170 11.34 22.89 11.50
C TRP A 170 10.89 23.44 12.86
N GLY A 171 11.28 24.67 13.23
CA GLY A 171 10.75 25.37 14.40
C GLY A 171 9.28 25.81 14.24
N HIS A 172 8.77 25.85 13.01
CA HIS A 172 7.40 26.23 12.65
C HIS A 172 6.54 25.03 12.21
N GLN A 173 6.91 23.81 12.61
CA GLN A 173 6.13 22.61 12.30
C GLN A 173 4.83 22.54 13.10
N LEU A 174 3.87 21.73 12.64
CA LEU A 174 2.64 21.43 13.38
C LEU A 174 2.94 20.92 14.80
N ASP A 175 2.06 21.23 15.75
CA ASP A 175 2.17 20.77 17.14
C ASP A 175 1.92 19.27 17.26
N ASN A 176 2.31 18.71 18.41
CA ASN A 176 2.02 17.33 18.76
C ASN A 176 0.50 17.09 18.85
N GLU A 177 -0.01 16.20 18.02
CA GLU A 177 -1.41 15.82 17.99
C GLU A 177 -1.58 14.30 17.82
N PRO A 178 -2.29 13.61 18.75
CA PRO A 178 -2.68 12.23 18.54
C PRO A 178 -3.51 12.10 17.27
N GLY A 179 -3.05 11.27 16.35
CA GLY A 179 -3.71 11.04 15.07
C GLY A 179 -4.42 9.69 15.05
N VAL A 180 -5.62 9.70 14.49
CA VAL A 180 -6.40 8.50 14.16
C VAL A 180 -6.86 8.62 12.72
N MET A 181 -6.74 7.53 11.97
CA MET A 181 -7.24 7.44 10.61
C MET A 181 -7.75 6.03 10.33
N LEU A 182 -9.06 5.90 10.09
CA LEU A 182 -9.69 4.68 9.64
C LEU A 182 -9.82 4.72 8.12
N ILE A 183 -9.30 3.71 7.45
CA ILE A 183 -9.30 3.58 5.99
C ILE A 183 -10.20 2.40 5.61
N GLY A 184 -11.03 2.59 4.59
CA GLY A 184 -11.80 1.54 3.94
C GLY A 184 -11.59 1.57 2.44
N GLU A 185 -11.36 0.42 1.81
CA GLU A 185 -11.11 0.32 0.38
C GLU A 185 -11.63 -1.00 -0.20
N ARG A 186 -12.26 -0.94 -1.37
CA ARG A 186 -12.63 -2.09 -2.19
C ARG A 186 -11.93 -2.01 -3.55
N ARG A 187 -11.33 -3.12 -3.96
CA ARG A 187 -10.79 -3.33 -5.31
C ARG A 187 -11.53 -4.47 -6.00
N TRP A 188 -11.61 -4.37 -7.32
CA TRP A 188 -12.06 -5.46 -8.18
C TRP A 188 -10.92 -5.88 -9.09
N ARG A 189 -10.75 -7.18 -9.28
CA ARG A 189 -9.78 -7.77 -10.22
C ARG A 189 -10.52 -8.67 -11.21
N PRO A 190 -11.12 -8.09 -12.27
CA PRO A 190 -11.64 -8.87 -13.39
C PRO A 190 -10.55 -9.75 -14.02
N ASP A 191 -10.98 -10.79 -14.73
CA ASP A 191 -10.08 -11.66 -15.49
C ASP A 191 -9.23 -10.83 -16.46
N ALA A 192 -7.96 -11.20 -16.58
CA ALA A 192 -7.07 -10.58 -17.55
C ALA A 192 -7.43 -10.98 -18.99
N TRP A 193 -7.29 -10.02 -19.91
CA TRP A 193 -7.34 -10.26 -21.34
C TRP A 193 -6.01 -10.80 -21.85
N ASN A 194 -6.03 -11.74 -22.78
CA ASN A 194 -4.83 -12.16 -23.50
C ASN A 194 -4.61 -11.25 -24.72
N LEU A 195 -3.46 -10.57 -24.77
CA LEU A 195 -3.05 -9.69 -25.86
C LEU A 195 -1.65 -10.13 -26.33
N PHE A 196 -1.59 -10.79 -27.49
CA PHE A 196 -0.33 -11.20 -28.13
C PHE A 196 0.61 -12.02 -27.22
N GLY A 197 0.04 -12.92 -26.40
CA GLY A 197 0.82 -13.74 -25.46
C GLY A 197 1.18 -13.05 -24.14
N LEU A 198 0.72 -11.81 -23.93
CA LEU A 198 0.74 -11.11 -22.65
C LEU A 198 -0.66 -11.08 -22.04
N GLU A 199 -0.72 -10.90 -20.74
CA GLU A 199 -1.94 -10.60 -20.01
C GLU A 199 -2.06 -9.07 -19.83
N ALA A 200 -3.27 -8.55 -20.03
CA ALA A 200 -3.62 -7.17 -19.70
C ALA A 200 -4.82 -7.17 -18.76
N GLY A 201 -4.83 -6.30 -17.77
CA GLY A 201 -5.92 -6.24 -16.79
C GLY A 201 -6.10 -4.86 -16.20
N ALA A 202 -7.28 -4.62 -15.64
CA ALA A 202 -7.62 -3.40 -14.92
C ALA A 202 -8.03 -3.74 -13.48
N ILE A 203 -7.56 -2.96 -12.51
CA ILE A 203 -8.01 -3.03 -11.12
C ILE A 203 -8.66 -1.70 -10.77
N PRO A 204 -9.99 -1.55 -10.99
CA PRO A 204 -10.71 -0.42 -10.43
C PRO A 204 -10.81 -0.54 -8.90
N HIS A 205 -10.93 0.59 -8.23
CA HIS A 205 -11.09 0.67 -6.79
C HIS A 205 -11.92 1.89 -6.37
N VAL A 206 -12.51 1.78 -5.19
CA VAL A 206 -13.11 2.89 -4.45
C VAL A 206 -12.70 2.75 -2.99
N GLY A 207 -12.54 3.88 -2.31
CA GLY A 207 -12.16 3.87 -0.90
C GLY A 207 -12.04 5.26 -0.33
N GLY A 208 -11.54 5.37 0.89
CA GLY A 208 -11.36 6.65 1.54
C GLY A 208 -10.89 6.48 2.97
N SER A 209 -10.78 7.60 3.67
CA SER A 209 -10.47 7.61 5.09
C SER A 209 -11.38 8.56 5.86
N VAL A 210 -11.51 8.29 7.16
CA VAL A 210 -12.12 9.19 8.14
C VAL A 210 -11.18 9.26 9.34
N GLY A 211 -10.93 10.49 9.82
CA GLY A 211 -10.03 10.73 10.94
C GLY A 211 -9.54 12.18 11.00
N ASN A 212 -8.85 12.52 12.09
CA ASN A 212 -8.28 13.86 12.27
C ASN A 212 -6.94 14.05 11.55
N VAL A 213 -6.37 12.99 10.97
CA VAL A 213 -5.17 13.11 10.11
C VAL A 213 -5.58 13.42 8.67
N MET A 214 -6.43 12.58 8.08
CA MET A 214 -7.01 12.80 6.76
C MET A 214 -8.43 12.25 6.70
N THR A 215 -9.34 13.00 6.08
CA THR A 215 -10.69 12.55 5.71
C THR A 215 -10.94 12.85 4.24
N PHE A 216 -11.13 11.81 3.44
CA PHE A 216 -11.38 11.93 2.00
C PHE A 216 -12.14 10.72 1.45
N GLY A 217 -12.82 10.92 0.32
CA GLY A 217 -13.30 9.84 -0.55
C GLY A 217 -12.42 9.74 -1.80
N SER A 218 -12.29 8.55 -2.37
CA SER A 218 -11.46 8.32 -3.54
C SER A 218 -11.96 7.19 -4.44
N ALA A 219 -11.64 7.31 -5.73
CA ALA A 219 -11.92 6.29 -6.73
C ALA A 219 -10.86 6.35 -7.84
N GLY A 220 -10.60 5.22 -8.48
CA GLY A 220 -9.64 5.16 -9.57
C GLY A 220 -9.45 3.75 -10.12
N ALA A 221 -8.39 3.57 -10.90
CA ALA A 221 -8.04 2.27 -11.47
C ALA A 221 -6.54 2.14 -11.76
N ILE A 222 -6.03 0.90 -11.75
CA ILE A 222 -4.71 0.53 -12.25
C ILE A 222 -4.87 -0.34 -13.48
N LEU A 223 -4.31 0.07 -14.61
CA LEU A 223 -4.10 -0.76 -15.80
C LEU A 223 -2.74 -1.45 -15.69
N ARG A 224 -2.67 -2.73 -16.07
CA ARG A 224 -1.46 -3.55 -16.02
C ARG A 224 -1.32 -4.36 -17.29
N ILE A 225 -0.09 -4.56 -17.76
CA ILE A 225 0.25 -5.49 -18.83
C ILE A 225 1.53 -6.26 -18.50
N GLY A 226 1.52 -7.57 -18.68
CA GLY A 226 2.64 -8.42 -18.28
C GLY A 226 2.31 -9.91 -18.33
N GLN A 227 2.86 -10.67 -17.39
CA GLN A 227 2.67 -12.12 -17.29
C GLN A 227 2.29 -12.51 -15.85
N ASN A 228 1.30 -13.41 -15.71
CA ASN A 228 0.78 -13.89 -14.43
C ASN A 228 0.25 -12.74 -13.55
N LEU A 229 -0.73 -11.97 -14.04
CA LEU A 229 -1.29 -10.79 -13.37
C LEU A 229 -2.20 -11.11 -12.18
N ASP A 230 -2.54 -12.38 -11.98
CA ASP A 230 -3.35 -12.87 -10.86
C ASP A 230 -2.56 -13.02 -9.54
N VAL A 231 -1.26 -12.73 -9.57
CA VAL A 231 -0.37 -12.83 -8.39
C VAL A 231 -0.62 -11.76 -7.33
N ASP A 232 -1.22 -10.60 -7.67
CA ASP A 232 -1.47 -9.53 -6.70
C ASP A 232 -2.61 -8.58 -7.11
N TYR A 233 -2.86 -7.58 -6.26
CA TYR A 233 -3.79 -6.46 -6.47
C TYR A 233 -3.05 -5.13 -6.74
N GLY A 234 -1.86 -5.19 -7.33
CA GLY A 234 -0.95 -4.07 -7.53
C GLY A 234 0.07 -3.87 -6.40
N PRO A 235 1.10 -3.05 -6.62
CA PRO A 235 2.15 -2.80 -5.64
C PRO A 235 1.67 -1.89 -4.49
N PRO A 236 2.19 -2.09 -3.27
CA PRO A 236 1.81 -1.30 -2.10
C PRO A 236 2.51 0.06 -2.14
N LEU A 237 1.77 1.10 -1.76
CA LEU A 237 2.26 2.46 -1.56
C LEU A 237 1.81 2.99 -0.19
N ILE A 238 2.39 4.09 0.25
CA ILE A 238 1.97 4.78 1.47
C ILE A 238 0.70 5.59 1.16
N ARG A 239 -0.30 5.49 2.04
CA ARG A 239 -1.54 6.28 1.90
C ARG A 239 -1.22 7.78 1.97
N PRO A 240 -1.87 8.64 1.16
CA PRO A 240 -3.12 8.40 0.45
C PRO A 240 -2.96 7.92 -1.01
N SER A 241 -1.75 7.58 -1.45
CA SER A 241 -1.49 7.11 -2.82
C SER A 241 -2.20 5.78 -3.14
N LEU A 242 -2.37 5.48 -4.43
CA LEU A 242 -3.05 4.30 -4.94
C LEU A 242 -2.31 2.99 -4.61
N SER A 243 -2.59 2.43 -3.44
CA SER A 243 -1.75 1.42 -2.79
C SER A 243 -2.36 0.02 -2.77
N GLY A 244 -1.75 -0.92 -3.49
CA GLY A 244 -2.12 -2.33 -3.47
C GLY A 244 -1.76 -3.07 -2.19
N LEU A 245 -2.11 -4.36 -2.15
CA LEU A 245 -1.80 -5.22 -1.02
C LEU A 245 -0.34 -5.67 -1.08
N ALA A 246 0.34 -5.68 0.06
CA ALA A 246 1.71 -6.19 0.17
C ALA A 246 1.82 -7.69 -0.17
N ALA A 247 0.79 -8.47 0.16
CA ALA A 247 0.72 -9.89 -0.10
C ALA A 247 0.79 -10.23 -1.59
N VAL A 248 1.56 -11.28 -1.90
CA VAL A 248 1.70 -11.82 -3.25
C VAL A 248 1.25 -13.29 -3.23
N GLU A 249 0.49 -13.73 -4.22
CA GLU A 249 0.13 -15.13 -4.38
C GLU A 249 1.26 -15.90 -5.08
N LYS A 250 1.64 -17.05 -4.50
CA LYS A 250 2.67 -17.91 -5.08
C LYS A 250 2.07 -18.84 -6.14
N ARG A 251 1.57 -18.28 -7.24
CA ARG A 251 1.00 -19.03 -8.38
C ARG A 251 2.00 -19.33 -9.49
N SER A 252 3.01 -18.48 -9.64
CA SER A 252 4.09 -18.65 -10.60
C SER A 252 5.45 -18.44 -9.94
N SER A 253 6.49 -19.04 -10.50
CA SER A 253 7.88 -18.78 -10.10
C SER A 253 8.35 -17.41 -10.57
N LEU A 254 7.75 -16.87 -11.63
CA LEU A 254 8.09 -15.59 -12.25
C LEU A 254 6.82 -14.87 -12.70
N ALA A 255 6.62 -13.64 -12.26
CA ALA A 255 5.61 -12.73 -12.78
C ALA A 255 6.23 -11.34 -12.94
N TRP A 256 5.75 -10.57 -13.90
CA TRP A 256 6.16 -9.19 -14.07
C TRP A 256 5.04 -8.42 -14.75
N TYR A 257 5.00 -7.11 -14.52
CA TYR A 257 4.07 -6.24 -15.22
C TYR A 257 4.54 -4.80 -15.23
N ALA A 258 4.22 -4.10 -16.31
CA ALA A 258 4.16 -2.65 -16.34
C ALA A 258 2.76 -2.21 -15.95
N PHE A 259 2.65 -1.08 -15.25
CA PHE A 259 1.36 -0.56 -14.84
C PHE A 259 1.28 0.96 -14.92
N ALA A 260 0.05 1.43 -15.13
CA ALA A 260 -0.34 2.82 -15.10
C ALA A 260 -1.62 2.95 -14.27
N GLY A 261 -1.74 3.93 -13.40
CA GLY A 261 -2.94 4.12 -12.59
C GLY A 261 -3.32 5.58 -12.46
N VAL A 262 -4.60 5.82 -12.21
CA VAL A 262 -5.14 7.14 -11.89
C VAL A 262 -6.10 7.03 -10.72
N GLN A 263 -6.12 8.03 -9.84
CA GLN A 263 -7.02 8.14 -8.70
C GLN A 263 -7.45 9.60 -8.54
N GLY A 264 -8.73 9.83 -8.29
CA GLY A 264 -9.25 11.11 -7.83
C GLY A 264 -9.60 11.02 -6.34
N ARG A 265 -9.32 12.10 -5.60
CA ARG A 265 -9.64 12.25 -4.17
C ARG A 265 -10.48 13.50 -3.95
N ALA A 266 -11.58 13.36 -3.22
CA ALA A 266 -12.37 14.46 -2.69
C ALA A 266 -11.99 14.67 -1.22
N VAL A 267 -11.22 15.72 -0.93
CA VAL A 267 -10.56 15.96 0.36
C VAL A 267 -11.41 16.88 1.23
N ILE A 268 -11.80 16.39 2.40
CA ILE A 268 -12.58 17.14 3.40
C ILE A 268 -11.64 17.71 4.46
N HIS A 269 -10.70 16.89 4.93
CA HIS A 269 -9.74 17.24 5.97
C HIS A 269 -8.37 16.66 5.61
N ASP A 270 -7.33 17.45 5.78
CA ASP A 270 -5.94 17.05 5.71
C ASP A 270 -5.15 17.90 6.70
N ILE A 271 -4.75 17.32 7.84
CA ILE A 271 -4.03 18.03 8.91
C ILE A 271 -2.74 18.68 8.41
N PHE A 272 -2.12 18.14 7.34
CA PHE A 272 -0.88 18.67 6.77
C PHE A 272 -1.09 19.95 5.95
N LEU A 273 -2.35 20.35 5.74
CA LEU A 273 -2.75 21.59 5.07
C LEU A 273 -3.63 22.46 5.98
N ASP A 274 -4.57 21.84 6.70
CA ASP A 274 -5.54 22.50 7.57
C ASP A 274 -4.96 22.91 8.94
N GLY A 275 -3.78 22.42 9.29
CA GLY A 275 -3.20 22.58 10.63
C GLY A 275 -3.82 21.64 11.67
N ASN A 276 -3.29 21.71 12.89
CA ASN A 276 -3.76 20.95 14.05
C ASN A 276 -5.28 21.12 14.30
N THR A 277 -5.94 20.02 14.68
CA THR A 277 -7.36 20.00 15.00
C THR A 277 -7.65 20.54 16.40
N PHE A 278 -6.71 20.34 17.34
CA PHE A 278 -6.89 20.65 18.76
C PHE A 278 -6.10 21.88 19.24
N SER A 279 -5.30 22.49 18.36
CA SER A 279 -4.60 23.75 18.61
C SER A 279 -4.62 24.63 17.36
N SER A 280 -4.51 25.96 17.54
CA SER A 280 -4.29 26.85 16.41
C SER A 280 -2.86 26.72 15.91
N SER A 281 -2.68 26.51 14.61
CA SER A 281 -1.38 26.34 13.97
C SER A 281 -1.42 26.88 12.54
N HIS A 282 -0.27 26.86 11.87
CA HIS A 282 -0.17 27.29 10.48
C HIS A 282 -1.00 26.39 9.55
N SER A 283 -1.68 26.99 8.59
CA SER A 283 -2.55 26.31 7.63
C SER A 283 -2.56 27.05 6.29
N VAL A 284 -2.99 26.35 5.24
CA VAL A 284 -3.15 26.86 3.87
C VAL A 284 -4.47 26.40 3.28
N ASP A 285 -5.02 27.16 2.34
CA ASP A 285 -6.29 26.83 1.68
C ASP A 285 -6.11 25.62 0.76
N LYS A 286 -6.65 24.46 1.16
CA LYS A 286 -6.55 23.21 0.39
C LYS A 286 -7.46 23.17 -0.84
N GLU A 287 -6.99 22.46 -1.86
CA GLU A 287 -7.78 22.06 -3.02
C GLU A 287 -8.67 20.87 -2.64
N ARG A 288 -9.98 20.98 -2.87
CA ARG A 288 -10.95 19.94 -2.48
C ARG A 288 -10.91 18.70 -3.38
N PHE A 289 -10.30 18.82 -4.56
CA PHE A 289 -10.16 17.72 -5.51
C PHE A 289 -8.71 17.56 -5.92
N VAL A 290 -8.13 16.40 -5.60
CA VAL A 290 -6.74 16.08 -5.92
C VAL A 290 -6.71 14.85 -6.82
N GLY A 291 -5.95 14.93 -7.91
CA GLY A 291 -5.69 13.82 -8.82
C GLY A 291 -4.29 13.24 -8.59
N ASP A 292 -4.20 11.93 -8.59
CA ASP A 292 -2.96 11.17 -8.57
C ASP A 292 -2.87 10.32 -9.85
N ALA A 293 -1.70 10.31 -10.48
CA ALA A 293 -1.36 9.41 -11.58
C ALA A 293 -0.07 8.67 -11.24
N GLN A 294 0.02 7.39 -11.60
CA GLN A 294 1.19 6.58 -11.33
C GLN A 294 1.60 5.74 -12.53
N LEU A 295 2.90 5.49 -12.66
CA LEU A 295 3.50 4.64 -13.67
C LEU A 295 4.59 3.80 -13.02
N GLY A 296 4.70 2.52 -13.35
CA GLY A 296 5.73 1.69 -12.74
C GLY A 296 5.91 0.32 -13.35
N LEU A 297 6.87 -0.40 -12.78
CA LEU A 297 7.22 -1.77 -13.11
C LEU A 297 7.22 -2.60 -11.82
N ALA A 298 6.69 -3.81 -11.90
CA ALA A 298 6.79 -4.80 -10.84
C ALA A 298 7.40 -6.09 -11.39
N PHE A 299 8.29 -6.69 -10.61
CA PHE A 299 8.93 -7.96 -10.90
C PHE A 299 8.81 -8.86 -9.68
N ILE A 300 8.32 -10.07 -9.89
CA ILE A 300 8.06 -11.07 -8.85
C ILE A 300 8.83 -12.32 -9.20
N TYR A 301 9.71 -12.76 -8.32
CA TYR A 301 10.44 -14.01 -8.46
C TYR A 301 10.38 -14.81 -7.16
N LYS A 302 9.86 -16.05 -7.24
CA LYS A 302 9.75 -17.00 -6.12
C LYS A 302 9.14 -16.41 -4.83
N GLY A 303 8.14 -15.54 -4.97
CA GLY A 303 7.45 -14.90 -3.84
C GLY A 303 8.12 -13.63 -3.32
N VAL A 304 9.15 -13.10 -4.00
CA VAL A 304 9.74 -11.78 -3.74
C VAL A 304 9.31 -10.83 -4.85
N ARG A 305 8.61 -9.74 -4.49
CA ARG A 305 8.22 -8.66 -5.40
C ARG A 305 9.07 -7.42 -5.16
N LEU A 306 9.69 -6.94 -6.22
CA LEU A 306 10.24 -5.58 -6.30
C LEU A 306 9.34 -4.76 -7.21
N ALA A 307 8.92 -3.58 -6.75
CA ALA A 307 8.23 -2.62 -7.60
C ALA A 307 8.86 -1.23 -7.48
N VAL A 308 8.90 -0.54 -8.62
CA VAL A 308 9.34 0.85 -8.72
C VAL A 308 8.21 1.64 -9.36
N THR A 309 7.78 2.70 -8.69
CA THR A 309 6.65 3.53 -9.09
C THR A 309 7.07 4.99 -9.16
N GLN A 310 6.66 5.68 -10.20
CA GLN A 310 6.67 7.13 -10.30
C GLN A 310 5.24 7.62 -10.08
N ILE A 311 5.06 8.54 -9.13
CA ILE A 311 3.78 9.16 -8.80
C ILE A 311 3.82 10.62 -9.24
N PHE A 312 2.69 11.11 -9.74
CA PHE A 312 2.40 12.49 -10.08
C PHE A 312 1.12 12.90 -9.38
N ARG A 313 1.15 14.01 -8.65
CA ARG A 313 0.03 14.51 -7.89
C ARG A 313 -0.29 15.94 -8.31
N THR A 314 -1.56 16.24 -8.57
CA THR A 314 -2.00 17.61 -8.84
C THR A 314 -1.74 18.51 -7.63
N ARG A 315 -1.97 19.82 -7.79
CA ARG A 315 -1.87 20.74 -6.65
C ARG A 315 -2.84 20.32 -5.53
N GLU A 316 -2.40 20.44 -4.30
CA GLU A 316 -3.16 20.11 -3.09
C GLU A 316 -3.64 21.35 -2.33
N PHE A 317 -3.09 22.55 -2.62
CA PHE A 317 -3.45 23.80 -1.93
C PHE A 317 -3.20 25.04 -2.81
N GLU A 318 -3.86 26.15 -2.47
CA GLU A 318 -3.64 27.47 -3.06
C GLU A 318 -2.26 28.02 -2.65
N GLY A 319 -1.53 28.61 -3.60
CA GLY A 319 -0.12 28.99 -3.42
C GLY A 319 0.87 27.95 -3.95
N GLN A 320 0.43 26.68 -4.10
CA GLN A 320 1.23 25.64 -4.74
C GLN A 320 1.52 25.98 -6.21
N ARG A 321 2.78 26.24 -6.54
CA ARG A 321 3.18 26.70 -7.89
C ARG A 321 3.09 25.63 -8.97
N GLN A 322 3.27 24.36 -8.59
CA GLN A 322 3.34 23.25 -9.53
C GLN A 322 2.88 21.94 -8.89
N ALA A 323 2.42 21.01 -9.73
CA ALA A 323 2.14 19.63 -9.35
C ALA A 323 3.38 18.94 -8.75
N ASP A 324 3.13 17.98 -7.86
CA ASP A 324 4.17 17.20 -7.22
C ASP A 324 4.44 15.89 -7.94
N ARG A 325 5.63 15.36 -7.68
CA ARG A 325 6.12 14.11 -8.21
C ARG A 325 7.04 13.47 -7.20
N PHE A 326 6.95 12.16 -7.04
CA PHE A 326 7.85 11.41 -6.16
C PHE A 326 7.97 9.97 -6.64
N GLY A 327 9.06 9.32 -6.28
CA GLY A 327 9.28 7.92 -6.58
C GLY A 327 8.98 7.05 -5.37
N ALA A 328 8.57 5.81 -5.61
CA ALA A 328 8.40 4.79 -4.60
C ALA A 328 9.12 3.51 -5.00
N ILE A 329 9.77 2.87 -4.04
CA ILE A 329 10.33 1.54 -4.16
C ILE A 329 9.70 0.67 -3.09
N SER A 330 9.13 -0.46 -3.49
CA SER A 330 8.59 -1.44 -2.55
C SER A 330 9.25 -2.80 -2.77
N LEU A 331 9.68 -3.43 -1.69
CA LEU A 331 10.12 -4.81 -1.65
C LEU A 331 9.14 -5.59 -0.76
N SER A 332 8.52 -6.64 -1.28
CA SER A 332 7.65 -7.55 -0.54
C SER A 332 8.20 -8.97 -0.68
N ALA A 333 8.23 -9.75 0.40
CA ALA A 333 8.74 -11.12 0.37
C ALA A 333 7.87 -12.06 1.21
N ASN A 334 7.52 -13.20 0.59
CA ASN A 334 6.72 -14.25 1.20
C ASN A 334 7.61 -15.29 1.89
N PHE A 335 7.40 -15.52 3.18
CA PHE A 335 8.17 -16.49 3.97
C PHE A 335 7.30 -17.66 4.43
#